data_AF-A0A956MCI8-F1
#
_entry.id   AF-A0A956MCI8-F1
#
_cell.length_a   1.000
_cell.length_b   1.000
_cell.length_c   1.000
_cell.angle_alpha   90.00
_cell.angle_beta   90.00
_cell.angle_gamma   90.00
#
_symmetry.space_group_name_H-M   'P 1'
#
loop_
_entity.id
_entity.type
_entity.pdbx_description
1 polymer ?
#
loop_
_entity_poly.entity_id
_entity_poly.type
_entity_poly.pdbx_seq_one_letter_code
_entity_poly.pdbx_strand_id
1 'polypeptide(L)'
;MVYLLMSYTHIEMSRKKVSDEIQAEVIFKSNRECVVCDTHKRGDHIHHIDGDNSNNEFENLAFLCFDCHSEATMQRSLKKKLTPKAIIKFRDHKYQVIATERKNSLKTFNSPINGLSTEDLLRISTNAIIIIEIEKLKEEYFSADWAGRSNIISKLQKFSDHTDFRVAVDVYKFLTHAADLTRGGMTSDIAGSIFSLVIDFFPYSENKEDSDKTIELAKQCSNIAFSLVYDAIIYLKNYEIVMFGLSILKFIYLRGKRQKIQQLVDRVNETYREIEQTLLRPEMDDLGDALQLINEFRTHIDETNLSFPPISDNLMKLLYSSR
;
A
#
# COMPACT_ATOMS: atom_id res chain seq x y z
N MET A 1 13.28 13.43 68.95
CA MET A 1 13.04 13.69 67.51
C MET A 1 12.93 12.32 66.84
N VAL A 2 11.69 11.88 66.57
CA VAL A 2 11.39 10.53 66.06
C VAL A 2 11.55 10.57 64.54
N TYR A 3 12.48 9.77 63.99
CA TYR A 3 12.57 9.55 62.54
C TYR A 3 11.68 8.36 62.17
N LEU A 4 10.61 8.65 61.42
CA LEU A 4 9.78 7.67 60.73
C LEU A 4 10.59 7.06 59.57
N LEU A 5 10.84 5.75 59.60
CA LEU A 5 11.22 4.97 58.43
C LEU A 5 9.94 4.53 57.71
N MET A 6 9.59 5.20 56.60
CA MET A 6 8.56 4.69 55.70
C MET A 6 9.16 3.59 54.83
N SER A 7 8.83 2.34 55.14
CA SER A 7 9.07 1.19 54.28
C SER A 7 8.16 1.26 53.06
N TYR A 8 8.72 1.53 51.89
CA TYR A 8 8.04 1.32 50.62
C TYR A 8 7.92 -0.19 50.37
N THR A 9 6.72 -0.73 50.52
CA THR A 9 6.37 -2.09 50.11
C THR A 9 6.30 -2.16 48.59
N HIS A 10 7.23 -2.89 47.98
CA HIS A 10 7.06 -3.38 46.61
C HIS A 10 5.92 -4.40 46.61
N ILE A 11 4.76 -4.02 46.05
CA ILE A 11 3.68 -4.98 45.77
C ILE A 11 4.13 -5.78 44.55
N GLU A 12 4.57 -7.03 44.76
CA GLU A 12 4.69 -8.01 43.68
C GLU A 12 3.28 -8.32 43.17
N MET A 13 2.91 -7.75 42.03
CA MET A 13 1.69 -8.14 41.33
C MET A 13 1.89 -9.54 40.73
N SER A 14 1.14 -10.52 41.23
CA SER A 14 1.19 -11.89 40.71
C SER A 14 0.77 -11.89 39.23
N ARG A 15 1.67 -12.33 38.36
CA ARG A 15 1.42 -12.41 36.92
C ARG A 15 0.24 -13.35 36.64
N LYS A 16 -0.90 -12.80 36.23
CA LYS A 16 -2.05 -13.61 35.80
C LYS A 16 -1.76 -14.13 34.40
N LYS A 17 -1.65 -15.46 34.23
CA LYS A 17 -1.46 -16.06 32.91
C LYS A 17 -2.64 -15.69 32.00
N VAL A 18 -2.36 -15.26 30.77
CA VAL A 18 -3.39 -15.09 29.73
C VAL A 18 -4.00 -16.48 29.47
N SER A 19 -5.33 -16.59 29.41
CA SER A 19 -5.96 -17.90 29.15
C SER A 19 -5.58 -18.41 27.76
N ASP A 20 -5.58 -19.73 27.58
CA ASP A 20 -5.17 -20.32 26.30
C ASP A 20 -6.15 -19.94 25.17
N GLU A 21 -7.43 -19.71 25.48
CA GLU A 21 -8.44 -19.21 24.53
C GLU A 21 -8.11 -17.80 24.04
N ILE A 22 -7.81 -16.87 24.95
CA ILE A 22 -7.49 -15.48 24.59
C ILE A 22 -6.17 -15.43 23.81
N GLN A 23 -5.16 -16.22 24.22
CA GLN A 23 -3.91 -16.34 23.47
C GLN A 23 -4.17 -16.83 22.04
N ALA A 24 -4.97 -17.88 21.89
CA ALA A 24 -5.32 -18.43 20.58
C ALA A 24 -6.05 -17.40 19.72
N GLU A 25 -6.97 -16.62 20.30
CA GLU A 25 -7.71 -15.60 19.56
C GLU A 25 -6.82 -14.44 19.10
N VAL A 26 -5.91 -13.94 19.97
CA VAL A 26 -4.94 -12.90 19.61
C VAL A 26 -4.03 -13.39 18.47
N ILE A 27 -3.49 -14.60 18.58
CA ILE A 27 -2.63 -15.19 17.55
C ILE A 27 -3.40 -15.41 16.24
N PHE A 28 -4.64 -15.91 16.33
CA PHE A 28 -5.49 -16.16 15.17
C PHE A 28 -5.84 -14.86 14.44
N LYS A 29 -6.30 -13.82 15.14
CA LYS A 29 -6.64 -12.54 14.53
C LYS A 29 -5.41 -11.82 13.96
N SER A 30 -4.21 -12.11 14.47
CA SER A 30 -2.94 -11.62 13.93
C SER A 30 -2.37 -12.46 12.77
N ASN A 31 -3.04 -13.56 12.37
CA ASN A 31 -2.53 -14.53 11.38
C ASN A 31 -1.14 -15.10 11.73
N ARG A 32 -0.83 -15.24 13.03
CA ARG A 32 0.50 -15.60 13.56
C ARG A 32 1.63 -14.62 13.16
N GLU A 33 1.29 -13.44 12.68
CA GLU A 33 2.24 -12.38 12.31
C GLU A 33 2.28 -11.30 13.37
N CYS A 34 3.36 -10.51 13.37
CA CYS A 34 3.42 -9.29 14.16
C CYS A 34 2.41 -8.28 13.62
N VAL A 35 1.65 -7.66 14.54
CA VAL A 35 0.61 -6.71 14.15
C VAL A 35 1.12 -5.31 13.80
N VAL A 36 2.42 -5.04 13.97
CA VAL A 36 3.00 -3.69 13.79
C VAL A 36 3.87 -3.59 12.55
N CYS A 37 4.72 -4.60 12.28
CA CYS A 37 5.60 -4.54 11.12
C CYS A 37 4.92 -5.09 9.87
N ASP A 38 5.11 -4.42 8.74
CA ASP A 38 4.50 -4.78 7.46
C ASP A 38 5.30 -5.86 6.68
N THR A 39 6.27 -6.49 7.34
CA THR A 39 7.20 -7.46 6.72
C THR A 39 6.75 -8.91 6.87
N HIS A 40 5.49 -9.15 7.26
CA HIS A 40 4.95 -10.48 7.56
C HIS A 40 5.81 -11.31 8.55
N LYS A 41 6.59 -10.64 9.41
CA LYS A 41 7.40 -11.33 10.42
C LYS A 41 6.47 -12.11 11.34
N ARG A 42 6.86 -13.35 11.62
CA ARG A 42 6.19 -14.18 12.61
C ARG A 42 6.14 -13.45 13.95
N GLY A 43 4.93 -13.34 14.52
CA GLY A 43 4.77 -12.85 15.87
C GLY A 43 5.34 -13.86 16.87
N ASP A 44 5.83 -13.36 17.98
CA ASP A 44 6.63 -14.14 18.93
C ASP A 44 6.04 -14.04 20.34
N HIS A 45 5.72 -12.81 20.79
CA HIS A 45 5.23 -12.53 22.13
C HIS A 45 3.88 -11.80 22.10
N ILE A 46 2.99 -12.15 23.05
CA ILE A 46 1.81 -11.35 23.36
C ILE A 46 2.22 -10.22 24.30
N HIS A 47 1.95 -8.99 23.88
CA HIS A 47 2.26 -7.77 24.58
C HIS A 47 1.01 -7.14 25.20
N HIS A 48 1.07 -6.80 26.49
CA HIS A 48 0.07 -5.98 27.19
C HIS A 48 0.30 -4.51 26.86
N ILE A 49 -0.66 -3.90 26.16
CA ILE A 49 -0.58 -2.57 25.58
C ILE A 49 -0.49 -1.47 26.65
N ASP A 50 -1.21 -1.63 27.76
CA ASP A 50 -1.18 -0.72 28.91
C ASP A 50 0.04 -0.93 29.84
N GLY A 51 0.80 -2.00 29.64
CA GLY A 51 1.92 -2.40 30.50
C GLY A 51 1.51 -3.12 31.79
N ASP A 52 0.22 -3.33 32.05
CA ASP A 52 -0.30 -4.09 33.17
C ASP A 52 -0.45 -5.57 32.78
N ASN A 53 0.44 -6.41 33.33
CA ASN A 53 0.47 -7.84 33.07
C ASN A 53 -0.70 -8.64 33.68
N SER A 54 -1.58 -7.99 34.44
CA SER A 54 -2.78 -8.58 35.00
C SER A 54 -4.04 -8.32 34.16
N ASN A 55 -3.98 -7.34 33.26
CA ASN A 55 -5.07 -6.96 32.36
C ASN A 55 -5.06 -7.82 31.08
N ASN A 56 -5.68 -8.99 31.16
CA ASN A 56 -5.73 -9.98 30.07
C ASN A 56 -6.91 -9.78 29.11
N GLU A 57 -7.56 -8.61 29.11
CA GLU A 57 -8.62 -8.29 28.15
C GLU A 57 -8.08 -8.32 26.72
N PHE A 58 -8.84 -8.87 25.78
CA PHE A 58 -8.40 -9.06 24.39
C PHE A 58 -7.93 -7.74 23.76
N GLU A 59 -8.65 -6.65 24.03
CA GLU A 59 -8.39 -5.30 23.56
C GLU A 59 -7.12 -4.68 24.16
N ASN A 60 -6.56 -5.26 25.21
CA ASN A 60 -5.29 -4.85 25.80
C ASN A 60 -4.09 -5.68 25.28
N LEU A 61 -4.32 -6.66 24.41
CA LEU A 61 -3.28 -7.56 23.92
C LEU A 61 -2.93 -7.29 22.45
N ALA A 62 -1.66 -7.48 22.11
CA ALA A 62 -1.15 -7.42 20.74
C ALA A 62 -0.08 -8.49 20.51
N PHE A 63 -0.08 -9.14 19.33
CA PHE A 63 0.95 -10.11 18.97
C PHE A 63 2.12 -9.42 18.25
N LEU A 64 3.31 -9.41 18.85
CA LEU A 64 4.47 -8.68 18.37
C LEU A 64 5.63 -9.64 18.06
N CYS A 65 6.42 -9.32 17.03
CA CYS A 65 7.73 -9.95 16.83
C CYS A 65 8.70 -9.43 17.90
N PHE A 66 9.84 -10.10 18.04
CA PHE A 66 10.87 -9.75 19.01
C PHE A 66 11.31 -8.27 18.93
N ASP A 67 11.54 -7.76 17.71
CA ASP A 67 12.00 -6.38 17.49
C ASP A 67 10.96 -5.35 17.98
N CYS A 68 9.71 -5.47 17.53
CA CYS A 68 8.64 -4.55 17.91
C CYS A 68 8.26 -4.69 19.39
N HIS A 69 8.35 -5.91 19.95
CA HIS A 69 8.16 -6.12 21.38
C HIS A 69 9.23 -5.40 22.21
N SER A 70 10.49 -5.46 21.78
CA SER A 70 11.59 -4.71 22.39
C SER A 70 11.32 -3.21 22.33
N GLU A 71 10.92 -2.69 21.16
CA GLU A 71 10.58 -1.28 20.99
C GLU A 71 9.44 -0.79 21.87
N ALA A 72 8.44 -1.63 22.13
CA ALA A 72 7.31 -1.33 23.01
C ALA A 72 7.72 -1.30 24.50
N THR A 73 8.72 -2.08 24.89
CA THR A 73 9.13 -2.22 26.31
C THR A 73 10.29 -1.30 26.71
N MET A 74 10.99 -0.69 25.75
CA MET A 74 12.09 0.24 26.02
C MET A 74 11.69 1.39 26.95
N GLN A 75 12.53 1.68 27.96
CA GLN A 75 12.34 2.80 28.90
C GLN A 75 13.28 3.99 28.62
N ARG A 76 14.46 3.76 28.01
CA ARG A 76 15.46 4.80 27.72
C ARG A 76 16.20 4.47 26.42
N SER A 77 15.85 5.16 25.34
CA SER A 77 16.56 5.04 24.06
C SER A 77 16.46 6.35 23.27
N LEU A 78 17.44 6.62 22.42
CA LEU A 78 17.39 7.72 21.44
C LEU A 78 16.35 7.47 20.32
N LYS A 79 15.93 6.21 20.13
CA LYS A 79 14.91 5.84 19.16
C LYS A 79 13.51 6.14 19.72
N LYS A 80 12.61 6.52 18.83
CA LYS A 80 11.20 6.76 19.17
C LYS A 80 10.56 5.45 19.63
N LYS A 81 10.00 5.45 20.84
CA LYS A 81 9.33 4.29 21.43
C LYS A 81 8.04 3.96 20.66
N LEU A 82 7.76 2.67 20.48
CA LEU A 82 6.47 2.21 19.98
C LEU A 82 5.40 2.42 21.07
N THR A 83 4.47 3.35 20.80
CA THR A 83 3.49 3.78 21.81
C THR A 83 2.25 2.88 21.84
N PRO A 84 1.53 2.77 22.98
CA PRO A 84 0.28 2.03 23.08
C PRO A 84 -0.74 2.42 21.99
N LYS A 85 -0.89 3.72 21.72
CA LYS A 85 -1.78 4.25 20.68
C LYS A 85 -1.38 3.76 19.27
N ALA A 86 -0.09 3.71 18.98
CA ALA A 86 0.39 3.20 17.70
C ALA A 86 0.11 1.69 17.57
N ILE A 87 0.38 0.91 18.62
CA ILE A 87 0.12 -0.54 18.64
C ILE A 87 -1.35 -0.83 18.39
N ILE A 88 -2.26 -0.12 19.07
CA ILE A 88 -3.72 -0.27 18.86
C ILE A 88 -4.08 -0.02 17.40
N LYS A 89 -3.61 1.10 16.83
CA LYS A 89 -3.93 1.46 15.43
C LYS A 89 -3.46 0.40 14.44
N PHE A 90 -2.22 -0.08 14.59
CA PHE A 90 -1.68 -1.10 13.70
C PHE A 90 -2.38 -2.46 13.89
N ARG A 91 -2.64 -2.85 15.13
CA ARG A 91 -3.37 -4.08 15.47
C ARG A 91 -4.75 -4.10 14.84
N ASP A 92 -5.53 -3.06 15.05
CA ASP A 92 -6.92 -3.01 14.58
C ASP A 92 -6.97 -3.02 13.05
N HIS A 93 -6.04 -2.30 12.39
CA HIS A 93 -5.88 -2.36 10.94
C HIS A 93 -5.52 -3.78 10.46
N LYS A 94 -4.52 -4.43 11.07
CA LYS A 94 -4.09 -5.79 10.69
C LYS A 94 -5.22 -6.80 10.85
N TYR A 95 -6.00 -6.71 11.93
CA TYR A 95 -7.17 -7.56 12.17
C TYR A 95 -8.24 -7.36 11.10
N GLN A 96 -8.51 -6.12 10.70
CA GLN A 96 -9.46 -5.83 9.62
C GLN A 96 -9.01 -6.40 8.27
N VAL A 97 -7.72 -6.26 7.93
CA VAL A 97 -7.13 -6.83 6.71
C VAL A 97 -7.30 -8.35 6.70
N ILE A 98 -6.84 -9.03 7.76
CA ILE A 98 -6.93 -10.50 7.86
C ILE A 98 -8.38 -10.99 7.84
N ALA A 99 -9.29 -10.30 8.53
CA ALA A 99 -10.70 -10.66 8.51
C ALA A 99 -11.29 -10.55 7.09
N THR A 100 -10.91 -9.50 6.35
CA THR A 100 -11.32 -9.30 4.95
C THR A 100 -10.73 -10.38 4.05
N GLU A 101 -9.44 -10.68 4.17
CA GLU A 101 -8.76 -11.74 3.43
C GLU A 101 -9.42 -13.10 3.68
N ARG A 102 -9.70 -13.44 4.95
CA ARG A 102 -10.38 -14.69 5.31
C ARG A 102 -11.77 -14.76 4.74
N LYS A 103 -12.58 -13.69 4.88
CA LYS A 103 -13.91 -13.61 4.29
C LYS A 103 -13.85 -13.79 2.77
N ASN A 104 -12.85 -13.23 2.11
CA ASN A 104 -12.64 -13.39 0.68
C ASN A 104 -12.18 -14.81 0.31
N SER A 105 -11.32 -15.44 1.12
CA SER A 105 -10.89 -16.84 0.92
C SER A 105 -12.02 -17.86 1.16
N LEU A 106 -12.95 -17.53 2.06
CA LEU A 106 -14.12 -18.35 2.41
C LEU A 106 -15.32 -18.10 1.49
N LYS A 107 -15.23 -17.17 0.53
CA LYS A 107 -16.11 -17.18 -0.64
C LYS A 107 -15.71 -18.40 -1.48
N THR A 108 -16.11 -19.58 -1.02
CA THR A 108 -16.18 -20.79 -1.82
C THR A 108 -16.84 -20.41 -3.13
N PHE A 109 -16.15 -20.64 -4.25
CA PHE A 109 -16.71 -20.52 -5.60
C PHE A 109 -17.79 -21.61 -5.77
N ASN A 110 -18.93 -21.44 -5.10
CA ASN A 110 -20.09 -22.33 -5.16
C ASN A 110 -20.91 -22.09 -6.44
N SER A 111 -20.29 -21.57 -7.49
CA SER A 111 -20.89 -21.58 -8.81
C SER A 111 -20.95 -23.04 -9.25
N PRO A 112 -22.14 -23.62 -9.46
CA PRO A 112 -22.24 -24.98 -9.97
C PRO A 112 -21.49 -25.04 -11.30
N ILE A 113 -20.50 -25.94 -11.42
CA ILE A 113 -19.74 -26.14 -12.67
C ILE A 113 -20.71 -26.43 -13.84
N ASN A 114 -21.84 -27.08 -13.55
CA ASN A 114 -22.89 -27.41 -14.50
C ASN A 114 -23.58 -26.18 -15.14
N GLY A 115 -23.32 -24.96 -14.66
CA GLY A 115 -23.85 -23.72 -15.23
C GLY A 115 -22.85 -22.91 -16.07
N LEU A 116 -21.60 -23.35 -16.19
CA LEU A 116 -20.59 -22.65 -16.97
C LEU A 116 -20.66 -23.04 -18.45
N SER A 117 -20.63 -22.04 -19.34
CA SER A 117 -20.46 -22.30 -20.76
C SER A 117 -19.02 -22.70 -21.09
N THR A 118 -18.80 -23.26 -22.29
CA THR A 118 -17.44 -23.52 -22.80
C THR A 118 -16.59 -22.24 -22.83
N GLU A 119 -17.22 -21.10 -23.13
CA GLU A 119 -16.55 -19.81 -23.16
C GLU A 119 -16.13 -19.35 -21.76
N ASP A 120 -16.96 -19.58 -20.75
CA ASP A 120 -16.60 -19.29 -19.35
C ASP A 120 -15.41 -20.15 -18.91
N LEU A 121 -15.40 -21.44 -19.26
CA LEU A 121 -14.29 -22.35 -18.96
C LEU A 121 -13.01 -21.93 -19.67
N LEU A 122 -13.10 -21.53 -20.95
CA LEU A 122 -11.96 -21.03 -21.71
C LEU A 122 -11.40 -19.75 -21.08
N ARG A 123 -12.25 -18.76 -20.77
CA ARG A 123 -11.84 -17.52 -20.11
C ARG A 123 -11.18 -17.78 -18.76
N ILE A 124 -11.78 -18.62 -17.91
CA ILE A 124 -11.20 -18.99 -16.61
C ILE A 124 -9.83 -19.65 -16.77
N SER A 125 -9.70 -20.56 -17.74
CA SER A 125 -8.44 -21.27 -18.01
C SER A 125 -7.36 -20.31 -18.51
N THR A 126 -7.71 -19.42 -19.46
CA THR A 126 -6.82 -18.38 -19.98
C THR A 126 -6.35 -17.45 -18.86
N ASN A 127 -7.26 -16.97 -18.01
CA ASN A 127 -6.91 -16.13 -16.86
C ASN A 127 -5.96 -16.85 -15.90
N ALA A 128 -6.22 -18.12 -15.58
CA ALA A 128 -5.36 -18.89 -14.69
C ALA A 128 -3.93 -19.01 -15.23
N ILE A 129 -3.78 -19.25 -16.53
CA ILE A 129 -2.47 -19.31 -17.21
C ILE A 129 -1.77 -17.94 -17.12
N ILE A 130 -2.48 -16.85 -17.45
CA ILE A 130 -1.92 -15.50 -17.38
C ILE A 130 -1.45 -15.18 -15.96
N ILE A 131 -2.23 -15.52 -14.94
CA ILE A 131 -1.88 -15.27 -13.53
C ILE A 131 -0.61 -16.03 -13.12
N ILE A 132 -0.47 -17.30 -13.54
CA ILE A 132 0.76 -18.07 -13.29
C ILE A 132 1.97 -17.38 -13.94
N GLU A 133 1.81 -16.87 -15.16
CA GLU A 133 2.88 -16.14 -15.84
C GLU A 133 3.20 -14.80 -15.17
N ILE A 134 2.21 -14.07 -14.65
CA ILE A 134 2.41 -12.86 -13.86
C ILE A 134 3.23 -13.15 -12.61
N GLU A 135 2.92 -14.22 -11.87
CA GLU A 135 3.69 -14.57 -10.66
C GLU A 135 5.14 -14.97 -10.99
N LYS A 136 5.40 -15.68 -12.11
CA LYS A 136 6.77 -15.94 -12.57
C LYS A 136 7.54 -14.65 -12.88
N LEU A 137 6.91 -13.72 -13.60
CA LEU A 137 7.52 -12.42 -13.92
C LEU A 137 7.82 -11.61 -12.68
N LYS A 138 6.94 -11.68 -11.68
CA LYS A 138 7.11 -11.03 -10.38
C LYS A 138 8.31 -11.61 -9.61
N GLU A 139 8.44 -12.93 -9.55
CA GLU A 139 9.62 -13.59 -8.95
C GLU A 139 10.92 -13.19 -9.67
N GLU A 140 10.91 -13.18 -11.00
CA GLU A 140 12.03 -12.73 -11.84
C GLU A 140 12.39 -11.26 -11.52
N TYR A 141 11.39 -10.38 -11.46
CA TYR A 141 11.55 -8.95 -11.20
C TYR A 141 12.19 -8.68 -9.84
N PHE A 142 11.70 -9.31 -8.77
CA PHE A 142 12.24 -9.09 -7.43
C PHE A 142 13.60 -9.74 -7.20
N SER A 143 13.97 -10.73 -8.02
CA SER A 143 15.31 -11.34 -8.01
C SER A 143 16.34 -10.55 -8.84
N ALA A 144 15.89 -9.69 -9.75
CA ALA A 144 16.74 -8.89 -10.61
C ALA A 144 17.21 -7.58 -9.96
N ASP A 145 18.32 -7.05 -10.48
CA ASP A 145 18.77 -5.69 -10.21
C ASP A 145 17.91 -4.64 -10.93
N TRP A 146 18.14 -3.36 -10.64
CA TRP A 146 17.35 -2.27 -11.24
C TRP A 146 17.47 -2.20 -12.76
N ALA A 147 18.63 -2.55 -13.33
CA ALA A 147 18.84 -2.52 -14.78
C ALA A 147 17.99 -3.58 -15.51
N GLY A 148 17.83 -4.78 -14.93
CA GLY A 148 17.00 -5.84 -15.50
C GLY A 148 15.50 -5.64 -15.32
N ARG A 149 15.08 -4.94 -14.26
CA ARG A 149 13.66 -4.82 -13.84
C ARG A 149 12.75 -4.19 -14.88
N SER A 150 13.20 -3.16 -15.60
CA SER A 150 12.37 -2.51 -16.64
C SER A 150 11.99 -3.48 -17.77
N ASN A 151 12.94 -4.30 -18.23
CA ASN A 151 12.69 -5.30 -19.27
C ASN A 151 11.78 -6.43 -18.79
N ILE A 152 11.78 -6.75 -17.49
CA ILE A 152 10.93 -7.80 -16.94
C ILE A 152 9.49 -7.32 -16.80
N ILE A 153 9.29 -6.14 -16.22
CA ILE A 153 7.94 -5.61 -15.98
C ILE A 153 7.21 -5.29 -17.29
N SER A 154 7.91 -4.83 -18.33
CA SER A 154 7.33 -4.56 -19.65
C SER A 154 6.80 -5.81 -20.34
N LYS A 155 7.29 -7.02 -20.00
CA LYS A 155 6.73 -8.29 -20.52
C LYS A 155 5.26 -8.47 -20.18
N LEU A 156 4.71 -7.77 -19.18
CA LEU A 156 3.29 -7.78 -18.86
C LEU A 156 2.42 -7.24 -20.01
N GLN A 157 2.95 -6.36 -20.86
CA GLN A 157 2.21 -5.77 -21.98
C GLN A 157 1.65 -6.85 -22.94
N LYS A 158 2.30 -8.02 -23.04
CA LYS A 158 1.80 -9.12 -23.90
C LYS A 158 0.43 -9.66 -23.47
N PHE A 159 -0.03 -9.31 -22.27
CA PHE A 159 -1.33 -9.72 -21.74
C PHE A 159 -2.40 -8.62 -21.80
N SER A 160 -2.08 -7.42 -22.31
CA SER A 160 -3.02 -6.29 -22.32
C SER A 160 -4.30 -6.59 -23.10
N ASP A 161 -4.20 -7.32 -24.21
CA ASP A 161 -5.33 -7.71 -25.06
C ASP A 161 -6.23 -8.78 -24.42
N HIS A 162 -5.77 -9.39 -23.32
CA HIS A 162 -6.51 -10.37 -22.54
C HIS A 162 -6.96 -9.81 -21.18
N THR A 163 -6.92 -8.48 -21.01
CA THR A 163 -7.27 -7.85 -19.75
C THR A 163 -8.74 -8.05 -19.42
N ASP A 164 -8.99 -8.58 -18.23
CA ASP A 164 -10.25 -8.44 -17.53
C ASP A 164 -10.00 -7.99 -16.08
N PHE A 165 -11.08 -7.85 -15.29
CA PHE A 165 -10.96 -7.45 -13.89
C PHE A 165 -10.06 -8.39 -13.07
N ARG A 166 -10.07 -9.70 -13.34
CA ARG A 166 -9.29 -10.66 -12.57
C ARG A 166 -7.80 -10.51 -12.87
N VAL A 167 -7.45 -10.39 -14.15
CA VAL A 167 -6.07 -10.17 -14.61
C VAL A 167 -5.56 -8.81 -14.12
N ALA A 168 -6.35 -7.75 -14.26
CA ALA A 168 -6.00 -6.41 -13.80
C ALA A 168 -5.69 -6.36 -12.29
N VAL A 169 -6.44 -7.10 -11.46
CA VAL A 169 -6.16 -7.20 -10.02
C VAL A 169 -4.75 -7.74 -9.76
N ASP A 170 -4.33 -8.81 -10.44
CA ASP A 170 -3.01 -9.41 -10.17
C ASP A 170 -1.87 -8.56 -10.77
N VAL A 171 -2.09 -7.92 -11.91
CA VAL A 171 -1.17 -6.92 -12.45
C VAL A 171 -0.99 -5.78 -11.45
N TYR A 172 -2.07 -5.18 -10.94
CA TYR A 172 -1.95 -4.04 -10.01
C TYR A 172 -1.40 -4.41 -8.65
N LYS A 173 -1.61 -5.64 -8.16
CA LYS A 173 -0.87 -6.14 -6.99
C LYS A 173 0.63 -6.17 -7.23
N PHE A 174 1.06 -6.65 -8.41
CA PHE A 174 2.47 -6.62 -8.77
C PHE A 174 2.98 -5.17 -8.90
N LEU A 175 2.26 -4.28 -9.61
CA LEU A 175 2.66 -2.88 -9.75
C LEU A 175 2.71 -2.14 -8.40
N THR A 176 1.82 -2.46 -7.46
CA THR A 176 1.84 -1.90 -6.09
C THR A 176 3.14 -2.27 -5.39
N HIS A 177 3.48 -3.56 -5.36
CA HIS A 177 4.75 -4.00 -4.75
C HIS A 177 5.97 -3.40 -5.45
N ALA A 178 5.92 -3.22 -6.77
CA ALA A 178 7.00 -2.56 -7.50
C ALA A 178 7.13 -1.08 -7.11
N ALA A 179 6.01 -0.35 -7.00
CA ALA A 179 5.96 1.06 -6.60
C ALA A 179 6.42 1.27 -5.14
N ASP A 180 6.13 0.34 -4.23
CA ASP A 180 6.60 0.42 -2.84
C ASP A 180 8.13 0.27 -2.70
N LEU A 181 8.81 -0.21 -3.75
CA LEU A 181 10.28 -0.22 -3.81
C LEU A 181 10.89 1.07 -4.38
N THR A 182 10.10 2.11 -4.65
CA THR A 182 10.60 3.34 -5.29
C THR A 182 11.79 3.92 -4.54
N ARG A 183 11.69 4.10 -3.22
CA ARG A 183 12.82 4.58 -2.38
C ARG A 183 14.11 3.77 -2.51
N GLY A 184 14.05 2.53 -2.99
CA GLY A 184 15.18 1.64 -3.20
C GLY A 184 16.03 1.96 -4.43
N GLY A 185 15.71 3.02 -5.17
CA GLY A 185 16.46 3.45 -6.36
C GLY A 185 15.76 3.11 -7.68
N MET A 186 14.42 3.16 -7.72
CA MET A 186 13.67 2.97 -8.96
C MET A 186 14.12 3.95 -10.04
N THR A 187 14.20 3.48 -11.29
CA THR A 187 14.54 4.31 -12.46
C THR A 187 13.28 4.86 -13.13
N SER A 188 13.44 5.95 -13.89
CA SER A 188 12.36 6.54 -14.69
C SER A 188 11.75 5.56 -15.69
N ASP A 189 12.56 4.66 -16.28
CA ASP A 189 12.07 3.63 -17.22
C ASP A 189 11.09 2.65 -16.56
N ILE A 190 11.33 2.30 -15.30
CA ILE A 190 10.42 1.42 -14.54
C ILE A 190 9.13 2.17 -14.21
N ALA A 191 9.24 3.42 -13.74
CA ALA A 191 8.07 4.25 -13.47
C ALA A 191 7.21 4.48 -14.72
N GLY A 192 7.84 4.71 -15.88
CA GLY A 192 7.17 4.81 -17.17
C GLY A 192 6.48 3.50 -17.58
N SER A 193 7.12 2.36 -17.33
CA SER A 193 6.51 1.04 -17.56
C SER A 193 5.30 0.81 -16.66
N ILE A 194 5.38 1.17 -15.37
CA ILE A 194 4.25 1.12 -14.43
C ILE A 194 3.09 1.99 -14.95
N PHE A 195 3.37 3.22 -15.37
CA PHE A 195 2.35 4.12 -15.93
C PHE A 195 1.67 3.53 -17.18
N SER A 196 2.44 3.00 -18.14
CA SER A 196 1.88 2.34 -19.33
C SER A 196 0.97 1.19 -18.94
N LEU A 197 1.43 0.31 -18.05
CA LEU A 197 0.67 -0.86 -17.62
C LEU A 197 -0.60 -0.48 -16.85
N VAL A 198 -0.59 0.62 -16.08
CA VAL A 198 -1.82 1.15 -15.49
C VAL A 198 -2.82 1.57 -16.56
N ILE A 199 -2.39 2.17 -17.67
CA ILE A 199 -3.30 2.52 -18.76
C ILE A 199 -3.81 1.27 -19.48
N ASP A 200 -2.89 0.35 -19.81
CA ASP A 200 -3.17 -0.83 -20.62
C ASP A 200 -4.11 -1.82 -19.92
N PHE A 201 -4.00 -1.94 -18.58
CA PHE A 201 -4.81 -2.87 -17.79
C PHE A 201 -6.02 -2.23 -17.10
N PHE A 202 -6.27 -0.93 -17.29
CA PHE A 202 -7.42 -0.29 -16.64
C PHE A 202 -8.72 -0.75 -17.31
N PRO A 203 -9.59 -1.48 -16.59
CA PRO A 203 -10.75 -2.07 -17.22
C PRO A 203 -11.76 -1.00 -17.65
N TYR A 204 -12.43 -1.28 -18.75
CA TYR A 204 -13.59 -0.54 -19.21
C TYR A 204 -14.82 -1.42 -19.08
N SER A 205 -15.86 -0.92 -18.42
CA SER A 205 -17.18 -1.56 -18.44
C SER A 205 -18.27 -0.51 -18.57
N GLU A 206 -19.26 -0.83 -19.39
CA GLU A 206 -20.52 -0.08 -19.50
C GLU A 206 -21.56 -0.55 -18.48
N ASN A 207 -21.29 -1.66 -17.77
CA ASN A 207 -22.18 -2.22 -16.76
C ASN A 207 -22.00 -1.53 -15.40
N LYS A 208 -23.12 -1.16 -14.78
CA LYS A 208 -23.16 -0.57 -13.43
C LYS A 208 -22.59 -1.50 -12.36
N GLU A 209 -22.75 -2.82 -12.48
CA GLU A 209 -22.20 -3.80 -11.52
C GLU A 209 -20.66 -3.83 -11.51
N ASP A 210 -20.04 -3.48 -12.64
CA ASP A 210 -18.57 -3.39 -12.75
C ASP A 210 -18.02 -2.03 -12.29
N SER A 211 -18.90 -1.06 -11.99
CA SER A 211 -18.50 0.23 -11.42
C SER A 211 -17.76 0.04 -10.10
N ASP A 212 -18.26 -0.82 -9.21
CA ASP A 212 -17.66 -1.03 -7.89
C ASP A 212 -16.24 -1.64 -8.02
N LYS A 213 -16.07 -2.59 -8.94
CA LYS A 213 -14.76 -3.19 -9.23
C LYS A 213 -13.81 -2.17 -9.85
N THR A 214 -14.31 -1.31 -10.74
CA THR A 214 -13.55 -0.23 -11.37
C THR A 214 -13.08 0.78 -10.32
N ILE A 215 -13.96 1.14 -9.38
CA ILE A 215 -13.64 2.01 -8.25
C ILE A 215 -12.54 1.38 -7.39
N GLU A 216 -12.62 0.09 -7.11
CA GLU A 216 -11.61 -0.59 -6.30
C GLU A 216 -10.24 -0.63 -6.98
N LEU A 217 -10.20 -0.93 -8.27
CA LEU A 217 -8.95 -0.91 -9.05
C LEU A 217 -8.38 0.51 -9.19
N ALA A 218 -9.23 1.52 -9.32
CA ALA A 218 -8.79 2.91 -9.35
C ALA A 218 -8.15 3.34 -8.03
N LYS A 219 -8.68 2.89 -6.88
CA LYS A 219 -8.01 3.14 -5.59
C LYS A 219 -6.62 2.52 -5.54
N GLN A 220 -6.45 1.30 -6.04
CA GLN A 220 -5.13 0.67 -6.14
C GLN A 220 -4.18 1.47 -7.04
N CYS A 221 -4.67 1.94 -8.19
CA CYS A 221 -3.88 2.81 -9.07
C CYS A 221 -3.52 4.15 -8.42
N SER A 222 -4.43 4.77 -7.65
CA SER A 222 -4.13 5.97 -6.86
C SER A 222 -3.08 5.71 -5.79
N ASN A 223 -3.08 4.53 -5.16
CA ASN A 223 -2.05 4.16 -4.19
C ASN A 223 -0.69 3.94 -4.85
N ILE A 224 -0.64 3.28 -6.02
CA ILE A 224 0.57 3.17 -6.83
C ILE A 224 1.12 4.56 -7.14
N ALA A 225 0.27 5.47 -7.62
CA ALA A 225 0.64 6.84 -7.91
C ALA A 225 1.19 7.57 -6.67
N PHE A 226 0.51 7.43 -5.53
CA PHE A 226 0.97 8.00 -4.26
C PHE A 226 2.35 7.48 -3.88
N SER A 227 2.58 6.17 -3.90
CA SER A 227 3.89 5.56 -3.57
C SER A 227 5.00 6.09 -4.48
N LEU A 228 4.75 6.17 -5.80
CA LEU A 228 5.71 6.73 -6.76
C LEU A 228 6.03 8.20 -6.43
N VAL A 229 5.02 9.04 -6.27
CA VAL A 229 5.21 10.49 -6.01
C VAL A 229 5.90 10.73 -4.69
N TYR A 230 5.41 10.12 -3.61
CA TYR A 230 5.93 10.32 -2.27
C TYR A 230 7.40 9.89 -2.17
N ASP A 231 7.73 8.67 -2.57
CA ASP A 231 9.08 8.17 -2.41
C ASP A 231 10.06 8.87 -3.37
N ALA A 232 9.62 9.22 -4.59
CA ALA A 232 10.47 9.92 -5.54
C ALA A 232 10.80 11.35 -5.11
N ILE A 233 9.86 12.06 -4.46
CA ILE A 233 10.13 13.40 -3.89
C ILE A 233 11.02 13.28 -2.67
N ILE A 234 10.64 12.46 -1.70
CA ILE A 234 11.26 12.45 -0.36
C ILE A 234 12.64 11.80 -0.37
N TYR A 235 12.83 10.72 -1.14
CA TYR A 235 14.06 9.92 -1.07
C TYR A 235 14.94 10.02 -2.31
N LEU A 236 14.35 10.12 -3.51
CA LEU A 236 15.14 10.08 -4.75
C LEU A 236 15.44 11.45 -5.35
N LYS A 237 14.61 12.46 -5.07
CA LYS A 237 14.59 13.75 -5.77
C LYS A 237 14.52 13.60 -7.30
N ASN A 238 13.78 12.59 -7.78
CA ASN A 238 13.62 12.31 -9.19
C ASN A 238 12.22 12.76 -9.67
N TYR A 239 12.17 13.95 -10.27
CA TYR A 239 10.91 14.55 -10.74
C TYR A 239 10.27 13.84 -11.94
N GLU A 240 11.03 13.07 -12.71
CA GLU A 240 10.47 12.31 -13.84
C GLU A 240 9.57 11.17 -13.34
N ILE A 241 9.98 10.48 -12.26
CA ILE A 241 9.15 9.48 -11.58
C ILE A 241 7.88 10.12 -11.00
N VAL A 242 8.03 11.33 -10.42
CA VAL A 242 6.88 12.10 -9.91
C VAL A 242 5.88 12.39 -11.03
N MET A 243 6.34 12.80 -12.20
CA MET A 243 5.48 13.06 -13.36
C MET A 243 4.70 11.81 -13.78
N PHE A 244 5.31 10.63 -13.80
CA PHE A 244 4.57 9.39 -14.09
C PHE A 244 3.49 9.08 -13.05
N GLY A 245 3.79 9.25 -11.76
CA GLY A 245 2.79 9.10 -10.69
C GLY A 245 1.62 10.09 -10.83
N LEU A 246 1.90 11.36 -11.10
CA LEU A 246 0.87 12.38 -11.30
C LEU A 246 0.05 12.13 -12.59
N SER A 247 0.66 11.59 -13.65
CA SER A 247 -0.04 11.17 -14.86
C SER A 247 -0.99 10.00 -14.63
N ILE A 248 -0.68 9.06 -13.74
CA ILE A 248 -1.63 8.02 -13.30
C ILE A 248 -2.86 8.67 -12.67
N LEU A 249 -2.68 9.66 -11.79
CA LEU A 249 -3.80 10.39 -11.18
C LEU A 249 -4.64 11.15 -12.22
N LYS A 250 -4.00 11.84 -13.17
CA LYS A 250 -4.70 12.51 -14.27
C LYS A 250 -5.51 11.51 -15.09
N PHE A 251 -4.95 10.35 -15.41
CA PHE A 251 -5.65 9.29 -16.12
C PHE A 251 -6.92 8.83 -15.39
N ILE A 252 -6.81 8.49 -14.09
CA ILE A 252 -7.96 8.07 -13.28
C ILE A 252 -9.03 9.16 -13.21
N TYR A 253 -8.62 10.41 -13.05
CA TYR A 253 -9.51 11.57 -13.00
C TYR A 253 -10.32 11.71 -14.30
N LEU A 254 -9.65 11.68 -15.45
CA LEU A 254 -10.29 11.77 -16.76
C LEU A 254 -11.22 10.58 -17.02
N ARG A 255 -10.85 9.38 -16.57
CA ARG A 255 -11.75 8.20 -16.62
C ARG A 255 -13.00 8.43 -15.78
N GLY A 256 -12.85 8.92 -14.56
CA GLY A 256 -13.96 9.30 -13.67
C GLY A 256 -14.91 10.30 -14.33
N LYS A 257 -14.37 11.36 -14.94
CA LYS A 257 -15.17 12.36 -15.68
C LYS A 257 -15.91 11.75 -16.87
N ARG A 258 -15.20 11.01 -17.73
CA ARG A 258 -15.77 10.42 -18.96
C ARG A 258 -16.86 9.40 -18.67
N GLN A 259 -16.68 8.59 -17.63
CA GLN A 259 -17.64 7.56 -17.22
C GLN A 259 -18.67 8.08 -16.21
N LYS A 260 -18.59 9.34 -15.79
CA LYS A 260 -19.46 9.96 -14.78
C LYS A 260 -19.43 9.23 -13.42
N ILE A 261 -18.26 8.72 -13.03
CA ILE A 261 -18.01 8.05 -11.74
C ILE A 261 -17.36 9.05 -10.79
N GLN A 262 -18.17 9.80 -10.04
CA GLN A 262 -17.70 10.85 -9.14
C GLN A 262 -16.72 10.34 -8.08
N GLN A 263 -16.88 9.10 -7.61
CA GLN A 263 -15.99 8.49 -6.62
C GLN A 263 -14.53 8.41 -7.10
N LEU A 264 -14.28 8.26 -8.41
CA LEU A 264 -12.92 8.29 -8.95
C LEU A 264 -12.31 9.68 -8.89
N VAL A 265 -13.10 10.69 -9.25
CA VAL A 265 -12.71 12.11 -9.17
C VAL A 265 -12.39 12.49 -7.72
N ASP A 266 -13.25 12.08 -6.79
CA ASP A 266 -13.06 12.34 -5.36
C ASP A 266 -11.81 11.66 -4.82
N ARG A 267 -11.57 10.39 -5.19
CA ARG A 267 -10.36 9.66 -4.77
C ARG A 267 -9.09 10.35 -5.26
N VAL A 268 -9.05 10.79 -6.53
CA VAL A 268 -7.88 11.51 -7.05
C VAL A 268 -7.64 12.82 -6.28
N ASN A 269 -8.69 13.60 -6.03
CA ASN A 269 -8.59 14.84 -5.25
C ASN A 269 -8.14 14.59 -3.79
N GLU A 270 -8.58 13.48 -3.19
CA GLU A 270 -8.10 13.03 -1.88
C GLU A 270 -6.60 12.70 -1.94
N THR A 271 -6.15 11.92 -2.93
CA THR A 271 -4.72 11.59 -3.08
C THR A 271 -3.84 12.82 -3.30
N TYR A 272 -4.29 13.82 -4.08
CA TYR A 272 -3.57 15.10 -4.17
C TYR A 272 -3.42 15.79 -2.81
N ARG A 273 -4.49 15.84 -2.01
CA ARG A 273 -4.44 16.41 -0.65
C ARG A 273 -3.52 15.63 0.27
N GLU A 274 -3.55 14.29 0.19
CA GLU A 274 -2.64 13.42 0.95
C GLU A 274 -1.17 13.74 0.59
N ILE A 275 -0.84 13.82 -0.70
CA ILE A 275 0.51 14.18 -1.17
C ILE A 275 0.90 15.57 -0.65
N GLU A 276 0.08 16.60 -0.87
CA GLU A 276 0.36 17.97 -0.41
C GLU A 276 0.63 18.01 1.10
N GLN A 277 -0.20 17.34 1.91
CA GLN A 277 -0.01 17.27 3.35
C GLN A 277 1.31 16.59 3.74
N THR A 278 1.72 15.55 3.02
CA THR A 278 3.01 14.89 3.29
C THR A 278 4.22 15.74 2.96
N LEU A 279 4.06 16.78 2.13
CA LEU A 279 5.14 17.71 1.78
C LEU A 279 5.18 18.97 2.65
N LEU A 280 4.11 19.24 3.42
CA LEU A 280 4.08 20.32 4.42
C LEU A 280 4.82 19.91 5.69
N ARG A 281 6.15 19.78 5.60
CA ARG A 281 7.01 19.34 6.70
C ARG A 281 7.88 20.51 7.16
N PRO A 282 7.71 21.02 8.39
CA PRO A 282 8.52 22.14 8.91
C PRO A 282 10.03 21.86 8.90
N GLU A 283 10.41 20.58 8.93
CA GLU A 283 11.81 20.13 8.94
C GLU A 283 12.48 20.07 7.56
N MET A 284 11.75 20.28 6.46
CA MET A 284 12.31 20.25 5.09
C MET A 284 12.01 21.56 4.37
N ASP A 285 13.05 22.31 4.01
CA ASP A 285 12.97 23.60 3.31
C ASP A 285 13.13 23.47 1.78
N ASP A 286 13.42 22.28 1.27
CA ASP A 286 13.76 22.01 -0.13
C ASP A 286 12.61 21.43 -0.97
N LEU A 287 11.38 21.45 -0.47
CA LEU A 287 10.20 20.85 -1.13
C LEU A 287 9.42 21.82 -2.04
N GLY A 288 9.88 23.06 -2.19
CA GLY A 288 9.20 24.10 -2.99
C GLY A 288 8.96 23.70 -4.44
N ASP A 289 9.99 23.17 -5.10
CA ASP A 289 9.89 22.73 -6.50
C ASP A 289 8.93 21.53 -6.66
N ALA A 290 8.91 20.61 -5.71
CA ALA A 290 8.00 19.47 -5.73
C ALA A 290 6.53 19.92 -5.59
N LEU A 291 6.26 20.86 -4.68
CA LEU A 291 4.93 21.47 -4.54
C LEU A 291 4.52 22.23 -5.80
N GLN A 292 5.46 22.93 -6.44
CA GLN A 292 5.19 23.61 -7.70
C GLN A 292 4.78 22.62 -8.80
N LEU A 293 5.51 21.51 -8.97
CA LEU A 293 5.19 20.48 -9.97
C LEU A 293 3.80 19.87 -9.74
N ILE A 294 3.46 19.56 -8.49
CA ILE A 294 2.13 19.02 -8.12
C ILE A 294 1.03 20.01 -8.49
N ASN A 295 1.22 21.30 -8.20
CA ASN A 295 0.27 22.35 -8.54
C ASN A 295 0.10 22.48 -10.06
N GLU A 296 1.20 22.43 -10.84
CA GLU A 296 1.13 22.48 -12.31
C GLU A 296 0.31 21.31 -12.87
N PHE A 297 0.49 20.08 -12.38
CA PHE A 297 -0.36 18.95 -12.77
C PHE A 297 -1.82 19.12 -12.33
N ARG A 298 -2.06 19.62 -11.13
CA ARG A 298 -3.40 19.81 -10.58
C ARG A 298 -4.19 20.85 -11.37
N THR A 299 -3.58 21.97 -11.76
CA THR A 299 -4.23 23.00 -12.57
C THR A 299 -4.63 22.50 -13.96
N HIS A 300 -3.90 21.53 -14.50
CA HIS A 300 -4.14 20.95 -15.84
C HIS A 300 -4.81 19.57 -15.79
N ILE A 301 -5.37 19.16 -14.64
CA ILE A 301 -5.95 17.82 -14.47
C ILE A 301 -7.21 17.60 -15.31
N ASP A 302 -7.96 18.67 -15.61
CA ASP A 302 -9.19 18.65 -16.42
C ASP A 302 -8.92 18.67 -17.93
N GLU A 303 -7.66 18.82 -18.37
CA GLU A 303 -7.33 18.78 -19.80
C GLU A 303 -7.59 17.39 -20.39
N THR A 304 -8.18 17.34 -21.58
CA THR A 304 -8.69 16.09 -22.17
C THR A 304 -7.61 15.10 -22.61
N ASN A 305 -6.36 15.54 -22.74
CA ASN A 305 -5.22 14.70 -23.14
C ASN A 305 -4.45 14.19 -21.92
N LEU A 306 -3.65 13.13 -22.13
CA LEU A 306 -2.73 12.59 -21.12
C LEU A 306 -1.31 13.15 -21.25
N SER A 307 -1.09 14.20 -22.05
CA SER A 307 0.24 14.81 -22.11
C SER A 307 0.59 15.44 -20.77
N PHE A 308 1.90 15.44 -20.47
CA PHE A 308 2.42 16.22 -19.37
C PHE A 308 2.03 17.69 -19.54
N PRO A 309 1.69 18.38 -18.45
CA PRO A 309 1.39 19.79 -18.50
C PRO A 309 2.63 20.59 -18.91
N PRO A 310 2.45 21.82 -19.42
CA PRO A 310 3.57 22.75 -19.52
C PRO A 310 4.15 22.97 -18.12
N ILE A 311 5.46 22.77 -17.99
CA ILE A 311 6.19 22.93 -16.74
C ILE A 311 7.09 24.16 -16.79
N SER A 312 7.30 24.81 -15.65
CA SER A 312 8.13 26.02 -15.59
C SER A 312 9.60 25.78 -15.98
N ASP A 313 10.28 26.82 -16.45
CA ASP A 313 11.71 26.76 -16.81
C ASP A 313 12.60 26.27 -15.65
N ASN A 314 12.21 26.56 -14.40
CA ASN A 314 12.94 26.10 -13.22
C ASN A 314 12.85 24.57 -13.08
N LEU A 315 11.64 24.02 -13.18
CA LEU A 315 11.40 22.57 -13.11
C LEU A 315 12.01 21.83 -14.31
N MET A 316 11.98 22.44 -15.49
CA MET A 316 12.69 21.92 -16.66
C MET A 316 14.18 21.75 -16.37
N LYS A 317 14.85 22.75 -15.81
CA LYS A 317 16.27 22.65 -15.46
C LYS A 317 16.55 21.51 -14.47
N LEU A 318 15.69 21.31 -13.47
CA LEU A 318 15.81 20.18 -12.53
C LEU A 318 15.66 18.82 -13.22
N LEU A 319 14.68 18.68 -14.11
CA LEU A 319 14.46 17.44 -14.86
C LEU A 319 15.62 17.10 -15.81
N TYR A 320 16.23 18.09 -16.45
CA TYR A 320 17.33 17.85 -17.40
C TYR A 320 18.72 17.85 -16.76
N SER A 321 18.89 18.43 -15.57
CA SER A 321 20.18 18.40 -14.86
C SER A 321 20.54 17.04 -14.25
N SER A 322 19.57 16.13 -14.18
CA SER A 322 19.72 14.77 -13.62
C SER A 322 19.93 13.68 -14.67
N ARG A 323 19.96 14.03 -15.97
CA ARG A 323 20.24 13.15 -17.11
C ARG A 323 21.68 13.28 -17.57
#